data_AF-A0A9E4RBD9-F1
#
_entry.id   AF-A0A9E4RBD9-F1
#
_cell.length_a   1.000
_cell.length_b   1.000
_cell.length_c   1.000
_cell.angle_alpha   90.00
_cell.angle_beta   90.00
_cell.angle_gamma   90.00
#
_symmetry.space_group_name_H-M   'P 1'
#
loop_
_entity.id
_entity.type
_entity.pdbx_description
1 polymer ?
#
loop_
_entity_poly.entity_id
_entity_poly.type
_entity_poly.pdbx_seq_one_letter_code
_entity_poly.pdbx_strand_id
1 'polypeptide(L)'
;LTVVGGIVLVAGDFASDDSGESTASGVVKLVLGLAFLLLAVRNWRSRPKAGEDPEPPGWMATIDDFGVAKSGGTAAFLSGVNPKNLALTVAATATIAAAGLTTGEQIGAFAVFVAIASITVAAPVLVYLIMGERVQDGLNSLKGWLIANNNTVMAVLFVVFGAKLLGDGISILSG
;
A
#
# COMPACT_ATOMS: atom_id res chain seq x y z
N LEU A 1 1.41 -5.27 8.38
CA LEU A 1 1.21 -6.56 7.69
C LEU A 1 1.04 -7.72 8.68
N THR A 2 1.92 -7.85 9.66
CA THR A 2 1.93 -8.93 10.67
C THR A 2 0.68 -8.97 11.55
N VAL A 3 0.30 -7.84 12.16
CA VAL A 3 -0.88 -7.76 13.05
C VAL A 3 -2.16 -8.06 12.28
N VAL A 4 -2.33 -7.41 11.12
CA VAL A 4 -3.48 -7.64 10.24
C VAL A 4 -3.53 -9.07 9.72
N GLY A 5 -2.44 -9.57 9.13
CA GLY A 5 -2.40 -10.91 8.55
C GLY A 5 -2.52 -11.99 9.61
N GLY A 6 -2.03 -11.76 10.83
CA GLY A 6 -2.28 -12.63 11.98
C GLY A 6 -3.75 -12.65 12.38
N ILE A 7 -4.43 -11.50 12.44
CA ILE A 7 -5.87 -11.42 12.71
C ILE A 7 -6.66 -12.13 11.61
N VAL A 8 -6.27 -11.98 10.35
CA VAL A 8 -6.93 -12.65 9.21
C VAL A 8 -6.64 -14.15 9.16
N LEU A 9 -5.43 -14.60 9.55
CA LEU A 9 -5.11 -16.04 9.69
C LEU A 9 -6.03 -16.69 10.72
N VAL A 10 -6.21 -16.03 11.86
CA VAL A 10 -7.07 -16.52 12.94
C VAL A 10 -8.55 -16.40 12.58
N ALA A 11 -8.96 -15.33 11.89
CA ALA A 11 -10.35 -15.13 11.45
C ALA A 11 -10.72 -15.97 10.22
N GLY A 12 -9.77 -16.36 9.38
CA GLY A 12 -9.97 -17.22 8.21
C GLY A 12 -10.44 -18.63 8.58
N ASP A 13 -10.12 -19.08 9.80
CA ASP A 13 -10.65 -20.31 10.39
C ASP A 13 -12.15 -20.18 10.77
N PHE A 14 -12.66 -18.95 10.92
CA PHE A 14 -14.06 -18.65 11.25
C PHE A 14 -14.88 -18.11 10.07
N ALA A 15 -14.24 -17.62 9.01
CA ALA A 15 -14.89 -16.99 7.86
C ALA A 15 -15.02 -17.97 6.67
N SER A 16 -15.70 -19.08 6.91
CA SER A 16 -16.32 -19.86 5.84
C SER A 16 -17.74 -19.35 5.64
N ASP A 17 -17.91 -18.19 5.01
CA ASP A 17 -19.20 -17.88 4.40
C ASP A 17 -19.09 -16.98 3.16
N ASP A 18 -19.91 -17.35 2.19
CA ASP A 18 -19.91 -17.02 0.78
C ASP A 18 -20.04 -15.51 0.48
N SER A 19 -19.16 -14.96 -0.36
CA SER A 19 -19.40 -13.65 -0.98
C SER A 19 -18.94 -13.66 -2.43
N GLY A 20 -19.74 -14.31 -3.28
CA GLY A 20 -19.69 -14.09 -4.73
C GLY A 20 -19.74 -12.59 -5.05
N GLU A 21 -18.91 -12.15 -6.00
CA GLU A 21 -18.83 -10.74 -6.41
C GLU A 21 -20.20 -10.25 -6.91
N SER A 22 -20.91 -9.50 -6.07
CA SER A 22 -22.22 -8.93 -6.39
C SER A 22 -22.10 -7.79 -7.42
N THR A 23 -23.13 -7.57 -8.24
CA THR A 23 -23.28 -6.40 -9.13
C THR A 23 -23.01 -5.08 -8.40
N ALA A 24 -23.37 -4.99 -7.11
CA ALA A 24 -23.07 -3.84 -6.26
C ALA A 24 -21.55 -3.58 -6.12
N SER A 25 -20.74 -4.63 -6.00
CA SER A 25 -19.28 -4.52 -5.95
C SER A 25 -18.70 -4.01 -7.27
N GLY A 26 -19.26 -4.45 -8.41
CA GLY A 26 -18.87 -3.98 -9.75
C GLY A 26 -19.13 -2.48 -9.94
N VAL A 27 -20.31 -1.99 -9.54
CA VAL A 27 -20.66 -0.56 -9.60
C VAL A 27 -19.74 0.28 -8.71
N VAL A 28 -19.47 -0.17 -7.49
CA VAL A 28 -18.55 0.53 -6.57
C VAL A 28 -17.14 0.61 -7.15
N LYS A 29 -16.61 -0.50 -7.70
CA LYS A 29 -15.29 -0.52 -8.35
C LYS A 29 -15.24 0.43 -9.55
N LEU A 30 -16.28 0.48 -10.37
CA LEU A 30 -16.38 1.45 -11.49
C LEU A 30 -16.32 2.90 -11.01
N VAL A 31 -17.14 3.27 -10.03
CA VAL A 31 -17.19 4.64 -9.51
C VAL A 31 -15.85 5.06 -8.89
N LEU A 32 -15.24 4.18 -8.09
CA LEU A 32 -13.92 4.43 -7.51
C LEU A 32 -12.84 4.53 -8.58
N GLY A 33 -12.89 3.68 -9.59
CA GLY A 33 -11.98 3.72 -10.73
C GLY A 33 -12.04 5.06 -11.46
N LEU A 34 -13.25 5.54 -11.76
CA LEU A 34 -13.45 6.86 -12.37
C LEU A 34 -12.96 8.00 -11.48
N ALA A 35 -13.25 7.94 -10.18
CA ALA A 35 -12.79 8.93 -9.21
C ALA A 35 -11.25 9.01 -9.17
N PHE A 36 -10.55 7.87 -9.17
CA PHE A 36 -9.10 7.85 -9.25
C PHE A 36 -8.58 8.48 -10.54
N LEU A 37 -9.18 8.21 -11.69
CA LEU A 37 -8.78 8.86 -12.94
C LEU A 37 -8.97 10.39 -12.91
N LEU A 38 -10.06 10.87 -12.32
CA LEU A 38 -10.28 12.31 -12.13
C LEU A 38 -9.21 12.94 -11.23
N LEU A 39 -8.86 12.27 -10.12
CA LEU A 39 -7.78 12.69 -9.24
C LEU A 39 -6.41 12.64 -9.93
N ALA A 40 -6.17 11.66 -10.80
CA ALA A 40 -4.96 11.58 -11.60
C ALA A 40 -4.83 12.79 -12.53
N VAL A 41 -5.90 13.14 -13.25
CA VAL A 41 -5.94 14.33 -14.11
C VAL A 41 -5.74 15.60 -13.29
N ARG A 42 -6.35 15.69 -12.10
CA ARG A 42 -6.17 16.83 -11.21
C ARG A 42 -4.72 16.98 -10.79
N ASN A 43 -4.09 15.94 -10.26
CA ASN A 43 -2.68 15.96 -9.84
C ASN A 43 -1.75 16.24 -11.03
N TRP A 44 -2.05 15.70 -12.20
CA TRP A 44 -1.33 15.99 -13.44
C TRP A 44 -1.59 17.40 -13.98
N ARG A 45 -2.60 18.13 -13.54
CA ARG A 45 -2.77 19.55 -13.91
C ARG A 45 -2.18 20.48 -12.85
N SER A 46 -2.17 20.04 -11.59
CA SER A 46 -1.62 20.75 -10.43
C SER A 46 -0.13 20.49 -10.20
N ARG A 47 0.58 19.84 -11.14
CA ARG A 47 2.04 19.68 -11.05
C ARG A 47 2.72 21.06 -11.09
N PRO A 48 3.65 21.34 -10.16
CA PRO A 48 4.36 22.62 -10.12
C PRO A 48 5.02 22.90 -11.47
N LYS A 49 4.95 24.15 -11.92
CA LYS A 49 5.65 24.55 -13.15
C LYS A 49 7.14 24.72 -12.85
N ALA A 50 7.97 24.67 -13.90
CA ALA A 50 9.41 24.89 -13.76
C ALA A 50 9.67 26.24 -13.07
N GLY A 51 10.23 26.20 -11.85
CA GLY A 51 10.53 27.38 -11.04
C GLY A 51 9.60 27.66 -9.86
N GLU A 52 8.54 26.86 -9.65
CA GLU A 52 7.73 26.91 -8.42
C GLU A 52 8.25 25.89 -7.39
N ASP A 53 8.49 26.33 -6.15
CA ASP A 53 8.87 25.44 -5.07
C ASP A 53 7.70 24.51 -4.72
N PRO A 54 7.87 23.18 -4.82
CA PRO A 54 6.84 22.23 -4.39
C PRO A 54 6.65 22.36 -2.88
N GLU A 55 5.49 22.84 -2.44
CA GLU A 55 5.15 22.79 -1.01
C GLU A 55 5.16 21.33 -0.55
N PRO A 56 5.97 20.97 0.45
CA PRO A 56 5.97 19.62 0.98
C PRO A 56 4.56 19.32 1.54
N PRO A 57 4.01 18.12 1.28
CA PRO A 57 2.71 17.76 1.84
C PRO A 57 2.72 17.91 3.37
N GLY A 58 1.67 18.47 3.96
CA GLY A 58 1.63 18.74 5.42
C GLY A 58 1.82 17.51 6.32
N TRP A 59 1.59 16.30 5.80
CA TRP A 59 1.86 15.03 6.48
C TRP A 59 3.35 14.67 6.52
N MET A 60 4.18 15.25 5.66
CA MET A 60 5.62 14.99 5.60
C MET A 60 6.39 15.88 6.57
N ALA A 61 5.97 17.14 6.74
CA ALA A 61 6.51 18.04 7.75
C ALA A 61 6.30 17.52 9.19
N THR A 62 5.28 16.70 9.41
CA THR A 62 4.98 16.09 10.71
C THR A 62 5.78 14.81 10.97
N ILE A 63 6.27 14.12 9.93
CA ILE A 63 7.04 12.86 10.08
C ILE A 63 8.45 13.12 10.60
N ASP A 64 9.07 14.25 10.24
CA ASP A 64 10.44 14.57 10.68
C ASP A 64 10.53 14.72 12.23
N ASP A 65 9.39 14.96 12.92
CA ASP A 65 9.27 15.06 14.38
C ASP A 65 8.82 13.73 15.08
N PHE A 66 8.72 12.62 14.35
CA PHE A 66 8.21 11.37 14.93
C PHE A 66 9.28 10.66 15.77
N GLY A 67 9.05 10.59 17.08
CA GLY A 67 9.75 9.65 17.96
C GLY A 67 9.28 8.19 17.78
N VAL A 68 10.03 7.24 18.36
CA VAL A 68 9.83 5.78 18.22
C VAL A 68 8.38 5.34 18.43
N ALA A 69 7.71 5.86 19.46
CA ALA A 69 6.33 5.50 19.78
C ALA A 69 5.31 5.98 18.72
N LYS A 70 5.46 7.20 18.20
CA LYS A 70 4.60 7.73 17.14
C LYS A 70 4.84 7.00 15.82
N SER A 71 6.10 6.65 15.53
CA SER A 71 6.45 5.84 14.36
C SER A 71 5.83 4.46 14.43
N GLY A 72 5.90 3.78 15.59
CA GLY A 72 5.26 2.49 15.81
C GLY A 72 3.73 2.55 15.68
N GLY A 73 3.09 3.54 16.32
CA GLY A 73 1.64 3.73 16.23
C GLY A 73 1.17 4.05 14.80
N THR A 74 1.89 4.92 14.09
CA THR A 74 1.56 5.27 12.70
C THR A 74 1.80 4.09 11.75
N ALA A 75 2.86 3.29 11.97
CA ALA A 75 3.11 2.09 11.19
C ALA A 75 2.02 1.03 11.39
N ALA A 76 1.54 0.84 12.63
CA ALA A 76 0.43 -0.06 12.93
C ALA A 76 -0.87 0.43 12.29
N PHE A 77 -1.16 1.73 12.41
CA PHE A 77 -2.35 2.36 11.82
C PHE A 77 -2.34 2.28 10.29
N LEU A 78 -1.27 2.75 9.63
CA LEU A 78 -1.16 2.72 8.16
C LEU A 78 -1.12 1.30 7.62
N SER A 79 -0.58 0.33 8.36
CA SER A 79 -0.66 -1.09 7.99
C SER A 79 -2.09 -1.63 8.07
N GLY A 80 -2.86 -1.17 9.05
CA GLY A 80 -4.24 -1.60 9.31
C GLY A 80 -5.29 -0.92 8.44
N VAL A 81 -5.04 0.31 7.97
CA VAL A 81 -6.03 1.12 7.22
C VAL A 81 -5.67 1.21 5.73
N ASN A 82 -4.73 0.39 5.23
CA ASN A 82 -4.40 0.34 3.81
C ASN A 82 -5.18 -0.80 3.12
N PRO A 83 -6.38 -0.54 2.56
CA PRO A 83 -7.28 -1.57 2.04
C PRO A 83 -6.63 -2.45 0.97
N LYS A 84 -5.66 -1.91 0.21
CA LYS A 84 -4.89 -2.69 -0.76
C LYS A 84 -4.01 -3.73 -0.07
N ASN A 85 -3.26 -3.31 0.96
CA ASN A 85 -2.42 -4.23 1.72
C ASN A 85 -3.27 -5.24 2.50
N LEU A 86 -4.42 -4.83 3.03
CA LEU A 86 -5.37 -5.74 3.67
C LEU A 86 -5.82 -6.82 2.69
N ALA A 87 -6.34 -6.44 1.52
CA ALA A 87 -6.83 -7.40 0.52
C ALA A 87 -5.74 -8.38 0.06
N LEU A 88 -4.51 -7.89 -0.22
CA LEU A 88 -3.39 -8.74 -0.61
C LEU A 88 -2.96 -9.68 0.52
N THR A 89 -2.94 -9.18 1.76
CA THR A 89 -2.59 -9.99 2.93
C THR A 89 -3.65 -11.07 3.16
N VAL A 90 -4.94 -10.74 3.03
CA VAL A 90 -6.05 -11.68 3.14
C VAL A 90 -5.95 -12.76 2.07
N ALA A 91 -5.77 -12.38 0.81
CA ALA A 91 -5.65 -13.34 -0.30
C ALA A 91 -4.45 -14.29 -0.11
N ALA A 92 -3.27 -13.76 0.24
CA ALA A 92 -2.08 -14.56 0.50
C ALA A 92 -2.28 -15.49 1.71
N THR A 93 -2.87 -14.97 2.77
CA THR A 93 -3.17 -15.73 4.00
C THR A 93 -4.17 -16.86 3.75
N ALA A 94 -5.27 -16.59 3.04
CA ALA A 94 -6.25 -17.60 2.67
C ALA A 94 -5.63 -18.70 1.80
N THR A 95 -4.72 -18.34 0.90
CA THR A 95 -3.97 -19.30 0.08
C THR A 95 -3.08 -20.21 0.95
N ILE A 96 -2.41 -19.65 1.95
CA ILE A 96 -1.56 -20.42 2.89
C ILE A 96 -2.43 -21.35 3.76
N ALA A 97 -3.57 -20.86 4.25
CA ALA A 97 -4.49 -21.65 5.08
C ALA A 97 -5.10 -22.82 4.29
N ALA A 98 -5.45 -22.60 3.01
CA ALA A 98 -6.02 -23.62 2.14
C ALA A 98 -5.00 -24.67 1.65
N ALA A 99 -3.70 -24.49 1.92
CA ALA A 99 -2.64 -25.36 1.41
C ALA A 99 -2.49 -26.70 2.15
N GLY A 100 -3.31 -26.99 3.17
CA GLY A 100 -3.25 -28.24 3.93
C GLY A 100 -1.98 -28.43 4.77
N LEU A 101 -1.26 -27.32 5.04
CA LEU A 101 -0.01 -27.29 5.79
C LEU A 101 -0.23 -27.48 7.29
N THR A 102 0.75 -28.04 7.99
CA THR A 102 0.76 -28.03 9.46
C THR A 102 0.88 -26.61 10.00
N THR A 103 0.47 -26.37 11.25
CA THR A 103 0.52 -25.02 11.87
C THR A 103 1.93 -24.41 11.80
N GLY A 104 2.98 -25.21 12.01
CA GLY A 104 4.37 -24.74 11.91
C GLY A 104 4.75 -24.28 10.51
N GLU A 105 4.32 -25.02 9.48
CA GLU A 105 4.57 -24.69 8.07
C GLU A 105 3.78 -23.45 7.63
N GLN A 106 2.53 -23.28 8.10
CA GLN A 106 1.75 -22.07 7.85
C GLN A 106 2.42 -20.83 8.44
N ILE A 107 2.91 -20.91 9.69
CA ILE A 107 3.66 -19.83 10.32
C ILE A 107 4.93 -19.51 9.51
N GLY A 108 5.65 -20.54 9.06
CA GLY A 108 6.83 -20.38 8.20
C GLY A 108 6.52 -19.69 6.89
N ALA A 109 5.50 -20.14 6.16
CA ALA A 109 5.07 -19.56 4.89
C ALA A 109 4.62 -18.10 5.05
N PHE A 110 3.87 -17.80 6.11
CA PHE A 110 3.45 -16.45 6.42
C PHE A 110 4.63 -15.54 6.77
N ALA A 111 5.61 -16.04 7.54
CA ALA A 111 6.82 -15.28 7.86
C ALA A 111 7.62 -14.93 6.60
N VAL A 112 7.77 -15.87 5.65
CA VAL A 112 8.43 -15.61 4.36
C VAL A 112 7.66 -14.58 3.54
N PHE A 113 6.33 -14.69 3.47
CA PHE A 113 5.49 -13.71 2.79
C PHE A 113 5.68 -12.30 3.37
N VAL A 114 5.63 -12.16 4.69
CA VAL A 114 5.85 -10.88 5.38
C VAL A 114 7.24 -10.34 5.08
N ALA A 115 8.27 -11.19 5.17
CA ALA A 115 9.65 -10.79 4.90
C ALA A 115 9.75 -10.19 3.50
N ILE A 116 9.32 -10.93 2.46
CA ILE A 116 9.38 -10.48 1.06
C ILE A 116 8.57 -9.19 0.85
N ALA A 117 7.33 -9.13 1.36
CA ALA A 117 6.47 -7.96 1.23
C ALA A 117 7.07 -6.70 1.91
N SER A 118 7.87 -6.88 2.96
CA SER A 118 8.47 -5.77 3.71
C SER A 118 9.78 -5.25 3.13
N ILE A 119 10.45 -5.98 2.22
CA ILE A 119 11.77 -5.61 1.66
C ILE A 119 11.76 -4.21 1.06
N THR A 120 10.74 -3.84 0.30
CA THR A 120 10.69 -2.53 -0.39
C THR A 120 10.68 -1.34 0.56
N VAL A 121 10.16 -1.53 1.78
CA VAL A 121 10.11 -0.50 2.82
C VAL A 121 11.30 -0.61 3.78
N ALA A 122 11.73 -1.84 4.07
CA ALA A 122 12.85 -2.11 4.97
C ALA A 122 14.20 -1.78 4.32
N ALA A 123 14.34 -1.93 3.00
CA ALA A 123 15.61 -1.76 2.31
C ALA A 123 16.24 -0.36 2.51
N PRO A 124 15.54 0.79 2.33
CA PRO A 124 16.12 2.09 2.60
C PRO A 124 16.59 2.27 4.05
N VAL A 125 15.84 1.71 5.01
CA VAL A 125 16.16 1.78 6.44
C VAL A 125 17.41 0.95 6.75
N LEU A 126 17.47 -0.30 6.25
CA LEU A 126 18.62 -1.18 6.45
C LEU A 126 19.89 -0.62 5.80
N VAL A 127 19.76 -0.05 4.59
CA VAL A 127 20.88 0.62 3.90
C VAL A 127 21.41 1.77 4.75
N TYR A 128 20.53 2.62 5.29
CA TYR A 128 20.94 3.70 6.19
C TYR A 128 21.61 3.18 7.47
N LEU A 129 21.07 2.13 8.10
CA LEU A 129 21.65 1.56 9.32
C LEU A 129 23.04 0.93 9.11
N ILE A 130 23.29 0.35 7.93
CA ILE A 130 24.58 -0.30 7.61
C ILE A 130 25.61 0.73 7.14
N MET A 131 25.21 1.67 6.29
CA MET A 131 26.13 2.58 5.59
C MET A 131 26.23 3.97 6.24
N GLY A 132 25.30 4.31 7.14
CA GLY A 132 25.28 5.57 7.90
C GLY A 132 25.26 6.82 7.02
N GLU A 133 26.10 7.78 7.36
CA GLU A 133 26.21 9.08 6.69
C GLU A 133 26.58 8.96 5.19
N ARG A 134 27.21 7.86 4.76
CA ARG A 134 27.65 7.67 3.36
C ARG A 134 26.51 7.66 2.34
N VAL A 135 25.30 7.33 2.77
CA VAL A 135 24.08 7.28 1.92
C VAL A 135 23.12 8.43 2.20
N GLN A 136 23.42 9.28 3.19
CA GLN A 136 22.55 10.35 3.63
C GLN A 136 22.29 11.37 2.52
N ASP A 137 23.32 11.75 1.76
CA ASP A 137 23.17 12.67 0.62
C ASP A 137 22.31 12.07 -0.50
N GLY A 138 22.50 10.78 -0.79
CA GLY A 138 21.70 10.06 -1.77
C GLY A 138 20.22 9.95 -1.36
N LEU A 139 19.96 9.62 -0.09
CA LEU A 139 18.61 9.55 0.46
C LEU A 139 17.93 10.93 0.50
N ASN A 140 18.67 11.98 0.84
CA ASN A 140 18.16 13.35 0.82
C ASN A 140 17.84 13.82 -0.60
N SER A 141 18.70 13.51 -1.57
CA SER A 141 18.43 13.77 -2.99
C SER A 141 17.18 13.04 -3.47
N LEU A 142 17.01 11.77 -3.10
CA LEU A 142 15.81 10.98 -3.41
C LEU A 142 14.55 11.57 -2.75
N LYS A 143 14.63 11.95 -1.46
CA LYS A 143 13.53 12.62 -0.74
C LYS A 143 13.13 13.90 -1.47
N GLY A 144 14.10 14.73 -1.85
CA GLY A 144 13.88 15.96 -2.62
C GLY A 144 13.21 15.70 -3.97
N TRP A 145 13.70 14.70 -4.73
CA TRP A 145 13.09 14.31 -6.00
C TRP A 145 11.65 13.83 -5.84
N LEU A 146 11.38 13.00 -4.82
CA LEU A 146 10.04 12.49 -4.52
C LEU A 146 9.08 13.60 -4.13
N ILE A 147 9.53 14.59 -3.37
CA ILE A 147 8.73 15.78 -3.02
C ILE A 147 8.42 16.59 -4.28
N ALA A 148 9.44 16.89 -5.09
CA ALA A 148 9.27 17.65 -6.32
C ALA A 148 8.34 16.96 -7.34
N ASN A 149 8.37 15.63 -7.38
CA ASN A 149 7.58 14.82 -8.30
C ASN A 149 6.34 14.22 -7.64
N ASN A 150 5.96 14.62 -6.43
CA ASN A 150 4.87 14.02 -5.66
C ASN A 150 3.56 13.97 -6.47
N ASN A 151 3.22 15.06 -7.15
CA ASN A 151 2.00 15.12 -7.97
C ASN A 151 2.07 14.16 -9.17
N THR A 152 3.24 14.01 -9.78
CA THR A 152 3.48 13.05 -10.88
C THR A 152 3.36 11.61 -10.39
N VAL A 153 4.04 11.27 -9.28
CA VAL A 153 3.99 9.92 -8.69
C VAL A 153 2.55 9.56 -8.32
N MET A 154 1.85 10.45 -7.62
CA MET A 154 0.46 10.23 -7.25
C MET A 154 -0.46 10.13 -8.46
N ALA A 155 -0.25 10.92 -9.51
CA ALA A 155 -1.02 10.79 -10.75
C ALA A 155 -0.83 9.41 -11.40
N VAL A 156 0.41 8.93 -11.51
CA VAL A 156 0.68 7.59 -12.05
C VAL A 156 0.01 6.51 -11.20
N LEU A 157 0.11 6.59 -9.87
CA LEU A 157 -0.54 5.64 -8.97
C LEU A 157 -2.06 5.63 -9.14
N PHE A 158 -2.68 6.81 -9.23
CA PHE A 158 -4.11 6.93 -9.46
C PHE A 158 -4.54 6.43 -10.85
N VAL A 159 -3.72 6.59 -11.89
CA VAL A 159 -3.99 5.96 -13.20
C VAL A 159 -3.99 4.45 -13.08
N VAL A 160 -2.96 3.86 -12.46
CA VAL A 160 -2.84 2.41 -12.32
C VAL A 160 -4.00 1.83 -11.50
N PHE A 161 -4.35 2.45 -10.37
CA PHE A 161 -5.49 1.99 -9.55
C PHE A 161 -6.83 2.24 -10.21
N GLY A 162 -6.99 3.38 -10.89
CA GLY A 162 -8.18 3.72 -11.65
C GLY A 162 -8.44 2.71 -12.76
N ALA A 163 -7.43 2.43 -13.58
CA ALA A 163 -7.51 1.45 -14.67
C ALA A 163 -7.82 0.04 -14.16
N LYS A 164 -7.16 -0.40 -13.08
CA LYS A 164 -7.42 -1.71 -12.46
C LYS A 164 -8.87 -1.82 -11.97
N LEU A 165 -9.36 -0.85 -11.21
CA LEU A 165 -10.71 -0.89 -10.65
C LEU A 165 -11.80 -0.75 -11.73
N LEU A 166 -11.55 0.04 -12.78
CA LEU A 166 -12.43 0.09 -13.94
C LEU A 166 -12.47 -1.27 -14.65
N GLY A 167 -11.31 -1.90 -14.88
CA GLY A 167 -11.23 -3.23 -15.48
C GLY A 167 -12.01 -4.28 -14.69
N ASP A 168 -11.78 -4.36 -13.38
CA ASP A 168 -12.54 -5.26 -12.49
C ASP A 168 -14.05 -4.96 -12.54
N GLY A 169 -14.44 -3.67 -12.48
CA GLY A 169 -15.84 -3.26 -12.46
C GLY A 169 -16.56 -3.61 -13.77
N ILE A 170 -15.90 -3.42 -14.92
CA ILE A 170 -16.43 -3.83 -16.23
C ILE A 170 -16.58 -5.35 -16.27
N SER A 171 -15.55 -6.10 -15.86
CA SER A 171 -15.59 -7.57 -15.87
C SER A 171 -16.76 -8.13 -15.07
N ILE A 172 -17.01 -7.60 -13.87
CA ILE A 172 -18.10 -8.07 -12.99
C ILE A 172 -19.48 -7.74 -13.58
N LEU A 173 -19.61 -6.63 -14.31
CA LEU A 173 -20.88 -6.18 -14.88
C LEU A 173 -21.15 -6.76 -16.26
N SER A 174 -20.12 -7.21 -16.98
CA SER A 174 -20.25 -7.87 -18.28
C SER A 174 -20.51 -9.37 -18.21
N GLY A 175 -20.24 -9.99 -17.05
CA GLY A 175 -20.36 -11.44 -16.84
C GLY A 175 -19.04 -12.16 -17.08
#